data_AF-A0A1F8A6M9-F1
#
_entry.id   AF-A0A1F8A6M9-F1
#
_cell.length_a   1.000
_cell.length_b   1.000
_cell.length_c   1.000
_cell.angle_alpha   90.00
_cell.angle_beta   90.00
_cell.angle_gamma   90.00
#
_symmetry.space_group_name_H-M   'P 1'
#
loop_
_entity.id
_entity.type
_entity.pdbx_description
1 polymer ?
#
loop_
_entity_poly.entity_id
_entity_poly.type
_entity_poly.pdbx_seq_one_letter_code
_entity_poly.pdbx_strand_id
1 'polypeptide(L)'
;MYAYGLLPLIVSTSAVAREIVFPPIAAIHGSGQVPLGKEDSVDIVTGSQFSGLTTFANLPYVNCLVDDQAQSTPYDIAILGAPFDTGVTARPGARYGPGGIRLGSRRLQGWSVYTGVNVFKSWATMVISSRPTNSTDLGRTPRILTLGGDHTTTLSALRSTYDKWGPVSVIHFDSHLDTWDPEVLGGGISHYAGVNHGTFLHIAHEEGLIRNTSLHVGIRAPVMRRKGDIRNDIRCGFEIIKARDLDRVGINGIVEQIKSRVGDSKVYISVDIDVLDPAYAPATGTAEPGGFTTRELLSILDALHGLPVIGADVVEVAPIYDTAAETTTLAAAEVAHSLLYLMVETPPHADSSYFGANASKSDIYTQVLEQAQGLVYGQRNWIRNPNGNSNFSNVASLLWHAYAALPSPSSSVNWAGFYIRQDKFPNAQPTDTQKPVLWLGPFQGRPACQEIRFGRGVCGTAAEKRETVLVGDVLSFPGHIACDASSRSEIVVPILVGGETVAIIDVDCTEPNGFDEVDQKYLEDLAKLLAEACDW
;
A
#
# COMPACT_ATOMS: atom_id res chain seq x y z
N MET A 1 -73.17 -32.52 34.17
CA MET A 1 -71.93 -33.29 34.41
C MET A 1 -71.26 -33.51 33.06
N TYR A 2 -70.49 -32.51 32.60
CA TYR A 2 -69.69 -32.57 31.38
C TYR A 2 -68.43 -31.75 31.63
N ALA A 3 -67.29 -32.40 31.42
CA ALA A 3 -65.95 -31.90 31.73
C ALA A 3 -65.51 -30.85 30.70
N TYR A 4 -65.02 -29.71 31.19
CA TYR A 4 -64.33 -28.72 30.36
C TYR A 4 -62.86 -29.13 30.24
N GLY A 5 -62.47 -29.54 29.03
CA GLY A 5 -61.07 -29.76 28.67
C GLY A 5 -60.36 -28.44 28.42
N LEU A 6 -59.25 -28.21 29.14
CA LEU A 6 -58.28 -27.14 28.87
C LEU A 6 -57.39 -27.56 27.69
N LEU A 7 -57.49 -26.86 26.56
CA LEU A 7 -56.47 -26.86 25.51
C LEU A 7 -55.44 -25.75 25.82
N PRO A 8 -54.13 -26.03 25.90
CA PRO A 8 -53.14 -24.97 25.97
C PRO A 8 -52.91 -24.39 24.56
N LEU A 9 -53.17 -23.09 24.41
CA LEU A 9 -52.85 -22.32 23.23
C LEU A 9 -51.32 -22.09 23.21
N ILE A 10 -50.59 -22.85 22.40
CA ILE A 10 -49.16 -22.59 22.15
C ILE A 10 -49.08 -21.42 21.17
N VAL A 11 -48.83 -20.22 21.69
CA VAL A 11 -48.47 -19.05 20.86
C VAL A 11 -47.02 -19.23 20.45
N SER A 12 -46.80 -19.68 19.21
CA SER A 12 -45.49 -19.63 18.56
C SER A 12 -45.13 -18.16 18.33
N THR A 13 -44.29 -17.61 19.20
CA THR A 13 -43.62 -16.34 18.93
C THR A 13 -42.53 -16.62 17.91
N SER A 14 -42.83 -16.37 16.65
CA SER A 14 -41.81 -16.27 15.61
C SER A 14 -41.04 -14.97 15.86
N ALA A 15 -39.97 -15.06 16.65
CA ALA A 15 -38.96 -14.01 16.67
C ALA A 15 -38.30 -14.02 15.30
N VAL A 16 -38.80 -13.18 14.38
CA VAL A 16 -38.04 -12.81 13.19
C VAL A 16 -36.92 -11.93 13.71
N ALA A 17 -35.77 -12.55 14.00
CA ALA A 17 -34.51 -11.83 14.07
C ALA A 17 -34.29 -11.26 12.66
N ARG A 18 -34.78 -10.04 12.43
CA ARG A 18 -34.22 -9.24 11.36
C ARG A 18 -32.75 -9.09 11.73
N GLU A 19 -31.87 -9.66 10.91
CA GLU A 19 -30.48 -9.25 10.90
C GLU A 19 -30.45 -7.73 10.83
N ILE A 20 -30.14 -7.10 11.97
CA ILE A 20 -29.75 -5.69 11.97
C ILE A 20 -28.32 -5.70 11.44
N VAL A 21 -28.18 -5.81 10.12
CA VAL A 21 -26.94 -5.45 9.45
C VAL A 21 -26.89 -3.93 9.51
N PHE A 22 -26.13 -3.39 10.46
CA PHE A 22 -25.65 -2.03 10.30
C PHE A 22 -24.61 -2.08 9.18
N PRO A 23 -24.89 -1.56 7.96
CA PRO A 23 -23.85 -1.49 6.95
C PRO A 23 -22.73 -0.63 7.54
N PRO A 24 -21.45 -1.06 7.46
CA PRO A 24 -20.35 -0.19 7.84
C PRO A 24 -20.42 1.06 6.96
N ILE A 25 -20.59 2.22 7.59
CA ILE A 25 -20.56 3.50 6.90
C ILE A 25 -19.09 3.78 6.57
N ALA A 26 -18.73 3.81 5.30
CA ALA A 26 -17.35 4.01 4.86
C ALA A 26 -16.76 5.32 5.43
N ALA A 27 -15.45 5.32 5.70
CA ALA A 27 -14.65 6.49 6.12
C ALA A 27 -14.79 7.73 5.20
N ILE A 28 -15.36 7.55 4.00
CA ILE A 28 -15.64 8.59 3.03
C ILE A 28 -17.15 8.84 3.00
N HIS A 29 -17.60 9.89 3.68
CA HIS A 29 -18.91 10.48 3.45
C HIS A 29 -18.77 11.77 2.64
N GLY A 30 -19.74 12.07 1.76
CA GLY A 30 -19.87 13.39 1.16
C GLY A 30 -20.14 14.42 2.25
N SER A 31 -19.17 15.26 2.58
CA SER A 31 -19.30 16.32 3.58
C SER A 31 -20.10 17.49 3.01
N GLY A 32 -21.42 17.47 3.16
CA GLY A 32 -22.21 18.69 3.15
C GLY A 32 -22.09 19.35 4.52
N GLN A 33 -21.53 20.56 4.62
CA GLN A 33 -21.73 21.39 5.82
C GLN A 33 -23.20 21.80 5.85
N VAL A 34 -24.00 21.19 6.71
CA VAL A 34 -25.37 21.63 6.96
C VAL A 34 -25.30 22.67 8.09
N PRO A 35 -25.79 23.91 7.88
CA PRO A 35 -25.90 24.88 8.97
C PRO A 35 -26.81 24.30 10.06
N LEU A 36 -26.47 24.53 11.33
CA LEU A 36 -27.35 24.26 12.48
C LEU A 36 -28.60 25.14 12.39
N GLY A 37 -29.56 24.71 11.57
CA GLY A 37 -30.88 25.29 11.39
C GLY A 37 -31.93 24.41 12.05
N LYS A 38 -32.88 25.07 12.74
CA LYS A 38 -33.97 24.46 13.51
C LYS A 38 -34.73 23.40 12.71
N GLU A 39 -35.03 22.30 13.41
CA GLU A 39 -35.93 21.20 13.03
C GLU A 39 -35.44 20.34 11.85
N ASP A 40 -34.61 19.32 12.14
CA ASP A 40 -34.81 17.94 11.67
C ASP A 40 -33.71 16.97 12.12
N SER A 41 -34.05 15.68 12.02
CA SER A 41 -33.46 14.46 12.57
C SER A 41 -31.94 14.26 12.38
N VAL A 42 -31.28 13.84 13.48
CA VAL A 42 -29.94 13.19 13.58
C VAL A 42 -28.95 13.55 12.48
N ASP A 43 -28.03 14.46 12.82
CA ASP A 43 -26.83 14.75 12.08
C ASP A 43 -26.03 13.46 11.79
N ILE A 44 -26.09 12.97 10.55
CA ILE A 44 -25.38 11.77 10.06
C ILE A 44 -23.85 11.99 10.03
N VAL A 45 -23.39 13.24 9.94
CA VAL A 45 -21.96 13.57 9.90
C VAL A 45 -21.33 13.43 11.29
N THR A 46 -22.01 13.89 12.36
CA THR A 46 -21.59 13.57 13.74
C THR A 46 -22.00 12.17 14.18
N GLY A 47 -23.11 11.62 13.67
CA GLY A 47 -23.58 10.28 14.00
C GLY A 47 -22.54 9.20 13.74
N SER A 48 -21.84 9.23 12.60
CA SER A 48 -20.80 8.23 12.27
C SER A 48 -19.58 8.23 13.21
N GLN A 49 -19.32 9.33 13.92
CA GLN A 49 -18.21 9.42 14.88
C GLN A 49 -18.57 8.88 16.27
N PHE A 50 -19.86 8.84 16.61
CA PHE A 50 -20.35 8.47 17.95
C PHE A 50 -21.32 7.28 17.94
N SER A 51 -21.60 6.69 16.78
CA SER A 51 -22.50 5.55 16.59
C SER A 51 -22.02 4.65 15.44
N GLY A 52 -22.55 3.42 15.36
CA GLY A 52 -22.13 2.41 14.38
C GLY A 52 -21.14 1.39 14.94
N LEU A 53 -20.74 0.43 14.11
CA LEU A 53 -19.75 -0.58 14.47
C LEU A 53 -18.37 0.07 14.59
N THR A 54 -17.69 -0.09 15.73
CA THR A 54 -16.39 0.53 15.99
C THR A 54 -15.26 -0.22 15.27
N THR A 55 -15.09 0.11 13.99
CA THR A 55 -13.98 -0.29 13.14
C THR A 55 -12.87 0.77 13.15
N PHE A 56 -11.63 0.40 12.78
CA PHE A 56 -10.56 1.37 12.58
C PHE A 56 -10.97 2.38 11.50
N ALA A 57 -10.96 3.67 11.84
CA ALA A 57 -11.36 4.79 11.00
C ALA A 57 -12.74 4.60 10.31
N ASN A 58 -13.67 3.88 10.93
CA ASN A 58 -14.97 3.52 10.34
C ASN A 58 -14.85 2.75 9.00
N LEU A 59 -13.74 2.04 8.77
CA LEU A 59 -13.56 1.24 7.56
C LEU A 59 -14.51 0.03 7.52
N PRO A 60 -14.85 -0.46 6.32
CA PRO A 60 -15.60 -1.70 6.17
C PRO A 60 -14.93 -2.88 6.89
N TYR A 61 -15.76 -3.67 7.56
CA TYR A 61 -15.36 -4.93 8.16
C TYR A 61 -15.57 -6.08 7.17
N VAL A 62 -14.58 -6.96 7.05
CA VAL A 62 -14.69 -8.19 6.27
C VAL A 62 -14.34 -9.36 7.17
N ASN A 63 -15.21 -10.38 7.22
CA ASN A 63 -14.89 -11.61 7.92
C ASN A 63 -14.00 -12.49 7.03
N CYS A 64 -12.69 -12.34 7.17
CA CYS A 64 -11.73 -13.08 6.35
C CYS A 64 -11.55 -14.55 6.73
N LEU A 65 -12.32 -15.05 7.71
CA LEU A 65 -12.30 -16.45 8.17
C LEU A 65 -13.35 -17.32 7.50
N VAL A 66 -14.23 -16.71 6.72
CA VAL A 66 -15.29 -17.40 5.99
C VAL A 66 -14.92 -17.30 4.52
N ASP A 67 -14.50 -18.42 3.94
CA ASP A 67 -13.84 -18.51 2.63
C ASP A 67 -14.59 -17.75 1.52
N ASP A 68 -15.93 -17.80 1.53
CA ASP A 68 -16.77 -17.13 0.52
C ASP A 68 -16.69 -15.58 0.58
N GLN A 69 -16.55 -15.00 1.78
CA GLN A 69 -16.44 -13.54 1.95
C GLN A 69 -15.02 -13.02 1.73
N ALA A 70 -14.01 -13.81 2.11
CA ALA A 70 -12.61 -13.50 1.87
C ALA A 70 -12.25 -13.53 0.38
N GLN A 71 -12.86 -14.44 -0.40
CA GLN A 71 -12.65 -14.56 -1.84
C GLN A 71 -13.42 -13.50 -2.65
N SER A 72 -14.59 -13.06 -2.17
CA SER A 72 -15.43 -12.09 -2.89
C SER A 72 -15.04 -10.63 -2.69
N THR A 73 -14.22 -10.32 -1.67
CA THR A 73 -13.74 -8.95 -1.40
C THR A 73 -12.20 -8.93 -1.41
N PRO A 74 -11.54 -8.62 -2.55
CA PRO A 74 -10.10 -8.46 -2.57
C PRO A 74 -9.68 -7.20 -1.80
N TYR A 75 -8.58 -7.28 -1.05
CA TYR A 75 -8.02 -6.17 -0.28
C TYR A 75 -6.49 -6.17 -0.29
N ASP A 76 -5.91 -5.00 -0.05
CA ASP A 76 -4.51 -4.69 -0.30
C ASP A 76 -3.74 -4.55 1.02
N ILE A 77 -4.43 -3.99 2.00
CA ILE A 77 -3.96 -3.85 3.38
C ILE A 77 -5.05 -4.38 4.31
N ALA A 78 -4.66 -5.32 5.17
CA ALA A 78 -5.49 -5.84 6.24
C ALA A 78 -5.15 -5.16 7.56
N ILE A 79 -6.14 -4.56 8.20
CA ILE A 79 -6.00 -4.00 9.54
C ILE A 79 -6.48 -5.05 10.55
N LEU A 80 -5.55 -5.58 11.33
CA LEU A 80 -5.76 -6.70 12.25
C LEU A 80 -5.67 -6.23 13.69
N GLY A 81 -6.46 -6.80 14.59
CA GLY A 81 -6.25 -6.61 16.03
C GLY A 81 -5.59 -7.84 16.64
N ALA A 82 -4.55 -7.66 17.46
CA ALA A 82 -3.88 -8.74 18.18
C ALA A 82 -4.06 -8.60 19.71
N PRO A 83 -5.23 -8.94 20.28
CA PRO A 83 -5.55 -8.73 21.70
C PRO A 83 -4.83 -9.76 22.61
N PHE A 84 -3.52 -9.62 22.79
CA PHE A 84 -2.67 -10.53 23.55
C PHE A 84 -1.76 -9.74 24.50
N ASP A 85 -1.62 -10.12 25.76
CA ASP A 85 -0.69 -9.45 26.69
C ASP A 85 -0.13 -10.41 27.76
N THR A 86 -0.06 -11.71 27.48
CA THR A 86 0.47 -12.67 28.45
C THR A 86 2.00 -12.77 28.41
N GLY A 87 2.65 -12.08 27.48
CA GLY A 87 4.10 -11.94 27.37
C GLY A 87 4.66 -10.72 28.09
N VAL A 88 3.83 -9.92 28.77
CA VAL A 88 4.31 -8.76 29.54
C VAL A 88 5.08 -9.17 30.80
N THR A 89 6.10 -8.38 31.15
CA THR A 89 6.88 -8.57 32.38
C THR A 89 6.49 -7.63 33.52
N ALA A 90 5.76 -6.55 33.20
CA ALA A 90 5.35 -5.53 34.16
C ALA A 90 3.82 -5.44 34.26
N ARG A 91 3.21 -4.42 33.65
CA ARG A 91 1.78 -4.10 33.80
C ARG A 91 0.98 -4.63 32.60
N PRO A 92 0.01 -5.55 32.80
CA PRO A 92 -0.85 -6.03 31.73
C PRO A 92 -1.93 -5.01 31.35
N GLY A 93 -2.61 -5.22 30.22
CA GLY A 93 -3.66 -4.33 29.73
C GLY A 93 -3.65 -4.16 28.21
N ALA A 94 -2.55 -4.50 27.55
CA ALA A 94 -2.39 -4.35 26.10
C ALA A 94 -3.35 -5.23 25.28
N ARG A 95 -3.96 -6.27 25.87
CA ARG A 95 -5.04 -7.05 25.25
C ARG A 95 -6.25 -6.20 24.85
N TYR A 96 -6.46 -5.06 25.52
CA TYR A 96 -7.53 -4.11 25.21
C TYR A 96 -7.11 -3.05 24.18
N GLY A 97 -5.82 -2.98 23.84
CA GLY A 97 -5.23 -2.07 22.87
C GLY A 97 -5.96 -2.01 21.53
N PRO A 98 -6.26 -3.14 20.87
CA PRO A 98 -6.93 -3.09 19.57
C PRO A 98 -8.31 -2.42 19.63
N GLY A 99 -9.05 -2.60 20.73
CA GLY A 99 -10.33 -1.91 20.95
C GLY A 99 -10.13 -0.42 21.19
N GLY A 100 -9.14 -0.05 22.01
CA GLY A 100 -8.79 1.33 22.28
C GLY A 100 -8.36 2.10 21.03
N ILE A 101 -7.48 1.52 20.21
CA ILE A 101 -7.00 2.16 18.97
C ILE A 101 -8.16 2.38 17.98
N ARG A 102 -9.06 1.39 17.82
CA ARG A 102 -10.26 1.57 16.98
C ARG A 102 -11.14 2.71 17.51
N LEU A 103 -11.33 2.80 18.83
CA LEU A 103 -12.08 3.90 19.43
C LEU A 103 -11.41 5.27 19.21
N GLY A 104 -10.08 5.34 19.33
CA GLY A 104 -9.30 6.56 19.06
C GLY A 104 -9.41 6.99 17.59
N SER A 105 -9.47 6.03 16.67
CA SER A 105 -9.49 6.27 15.21
C SER A 105 -10.82 6.80 14.65
N ARG A 106 -11.91 6.82 15.42
CA ARG A 106 -13.25 7.22 14.95
C ARG A 106 -13.35 8.63 14.34
N ARG A 107 -12.36 9.48 14.61
CA ARG A 107 -12.26 10.86 14.11
C ARG A 107 -11.42 10.98 12.82
N LEU A 108 -10.68 9.94 12.44
CA LEU A 108 -9.82 9.96 11.26
C LEU A 108 -10.65 9.98 9.98
N GLN A 109 -10.45 11.03 9.18
CA GLN A 109 -11.06 11.21 7.87
C GLN A 109 -10.36 12.36 7.12
N GLY A 110 -10.56 12.43 5.80
CA GLY A 110 -10.15 13.58 5.00
C GLY A 110 -8.69 13.55 4.53
N TRP A 111 -8.22 14.69 4.04
CA TRP A 111 -6.88 14.87 3.49
C TRP A 111 -5.91 15.32 4.58
N SER A 112 -4.71 14.73 4.62
CA SER A 112 -3.65 15.20 5.50
C SER A 112 -3.18 16.59 5.08
N VAL A 113 -3.10 17.52 6.03
CA VAL A 113 -2.53 18.85 5.80
C VAL A 113 -1.00 18.84 5.69
N TYR A 114 -0.36 17.75 6.11
CA TYR A 114 1.10 17.60 6.08
C TYR A 114 1.58 16.91 4.81
N THR A 115 0.92 15.79 4.44
CA THR A 115 1.33 14.98 3.27
C THR A 115 0.52 15.31 2.02
N GLY A 116 -0.63 15.97 2.16
CA GLY A 116 -1.54 16.24 1.03
C GLY A 116 -2.26 14.99 0.51
N VAL A 117 -2.13 13.84 1.19
CA VAL A 117 -2.71 12.55 0.79
C VAL A 117 -3.94 12.23 1.63
N ASN A 118 -4.95 11.63 0.99
CA ASN A 118 -6.06 10.97 1.67
C ASN A 118 -5.90 9.46 1.49
N VAL A 119 -5.40 8.79 2.52
CA VAL A 119 -5.11 7.34 2.47
C VAL A 119 -6.36 6.52 2.18
N PHE A 120 -7.52 6.96 2.67
CA PHE A 120 -8.80 6.26 2.50
C PHE A 120 -9.37 6.39 1.08
N LYS A 121 -8.99 7.44 0.33
CA LYS A 121 -9.35 7.66 -1.08
C LYS A 121 -8.27 7.22 -2.07
N SER A 122 -7.18 6.63 -1.59
CA SER A 122 -6.07 6.20 -2.42
C SER A 122 -6.37 4.87 -3.14
N TRP A 123 -5.43 4.40 -3.96
CA TRP A 123 -5.56 3.17 -4.76
C TRP A 123 -5.82 1.89 -3.93
N ALA A 124 -5.39 1.88 -2.66
CA ALA A 124 -5.38 0.68 -1.85
C ALA A 124 -6.75 0.39 -1.22
N THR A 125 -7.29 -0.80 -1.48
CA THR A 125 -8.47 -1.29 -0.76
C THR A 125 -8.08 -1.75 0.64
N MET A 126 -8.65 -1.11 1.67
CA MET A 126 -8.37 -1.41 3.06
C MET A 126 -9.58 -2.05 3.75
N VAL A 127 -9.35 -3.15 4.46
CA VAL A 127 -10.40 -3.83 5.24
C VAL A 127 -9.90 -4.22 6.62
N ILE A 128 -10.82 -4.36 7.56
CA ILE A 128 -10.52 -4.95 8.87
C ILE A 128 -10.74 -6.43 8.81
N SER A 129 -9.74 -7.17 9.28
CA SER A 129 -9.71 -8.63 9.21
C SER A 129 -9.42 -9.23 10.59
N SER A 130 -9.90 -10.44 10.81
CA SER A 130 -9.44 -11.37 11.84
C SER A 130 -8.87 -12.57 11.09
N ARG A 131 -7.60 -12.94 11.31
CA ARG A 131 -6.96 -14.11 10.66
C ARG A 131 -6.26 -14.99 11.71
N PRO A 132 -6.46 -16.32 11.73
CA PRO A 132 -5.59 -17.26 12.42
C PRO A 132 -4.36 -17.57 11.57
N THR A 133 -3.30 -17.99 12.24
CA THR A 133 -1.90 -18.07 11.80
C THR A 133 -1.56 -19.18 10.80
N ASN A 134 -2.52 -19.87 10.16
CA ASN A 134 -2.22 -21.07 9.36
C ASN A 134 -3.07 -21.20 8.08
N SER A 135 -2.81 -20.38 7.05
CA SER A 135 -3.41 -20.51 5.72
C SER A 135 -2.33 -20.57 4.64
N THR A 136 -2.48 -21.52 3.71
CA THR A 136 -1.51 -21.86 2.66
C THR A 136 -1.89 -21.37 1.26
N ASP A 137 -2.98 -20.61 1.11
CA ASP A 137 -3.46 -20.17 -0.22
C ASP A 137 -2.81 -18.85 -0.69
N LEU A 138 -2.16 -18.94 -1.86
CA LEU A 138 -1.45 -17.84 -2.52
C LEU A 138 -2.41 -17.01 -3.40
N GLY A 139 -3.31 -16.26 -2.77
CA GLY A 139 -3.94 -15.07 -3.37
C GLY A 139 -3.05 -13.83 -3.22
N ARG A 140 -3.49 -12.67 -3.76
CA ARG A 140 -2.91 -11.33 -3.49
C ARG A 140 -2.66 -11.21 -1.99
N THR A 141 -1.40 -11.32 -1.57
CA THR A 141 -1.09 -11.43 -0.14
C THR A 141 -1.17 -10.03 0.45
N PRO A 142 -2.19 -9.73 1.27
CA PRO A 142 -2.38 -8.39 1.80
C PRO A 142 -1.20 -8.04 2.70
N ARG A 143 -0.76 -6.78 2.65
CA ARG A 143 0.13 -6.27 3.71
C ARG A 143 -0.68 -6.13 4.99
N ILE A 144 -0.02 -6.24 6.13
CA ILE A 144 -0.70 -6.21 7.43
C ILE A 144 -0.34 -4.96 8.21
N LEU A 145 -1.35 -4.34 8.80
CA LEU A 145 -1.22 -3.38 9.89
C LEU A 145 -1.85 -3.99 11.14
N THR A 146 -1.02 -4.36 12.11
CA THR A 146 -1.50 -4.97 13.36
C THR A 146 -1.69 -3.90 14.44
N LEU A 147 -2.81 -3.97 15.15
CA LEU A 147 -3.16 -3.05 16.22
C LEU A 147 -3.16 -3.79 17.56
N GLY A 148 -2.44 -3.22 18.53
CA GLY A 148 -2.43 -3.58 19.94
C GLY A 148 -1.85 -4.95 20.25
N GLY A 149 -2.06 -5.36 21.51
CA GLY A 149 -1.33 -6.45 22.13
C GLY A 149 0.04 -6.01 22.64
N ASP A 150 0.66 -6.85 23.45
CA ASP A 150 2.06 -6.70 23.84
C ASP A 150 2.98 -6.93 22.63
N HIS A 151 4.24 -6.51 22.77
CA HIS A 151 5.21 -6.54 21.66
C HIS A 151 5.55 -7.95 21.15
N THR A 152 5.21 -9.00 21.90
CA THR A 152 5.41 -10.40 21.46
C THR A 152 4.60 -10.71 20.19
N THR A 153 3.50 -10.00 19.96
CA THR A 153 2.64 -10.20 18.78
C THR A 153 3.37 -9.96 17.46
N THR A 154 4.35 -9.05 17.44
CA THR A 154 5.18 -8.72 16.27
C THR A 154 5.97 -9.93 15.77
N LEU A 155 6.41 -10.85 16.64
CA LEU A 155 7.10 -12.08 16.21
C LEU A 155 6.25 -12.92 15.26
N SER A 156 4.93 -13.03 15.53
CA SER A 156 4.02 -13.77 14.65
C SER A 156 3.80 -13.04 13.32
N ALA A 157 3.74 -11.72 13.34
CA ALA A 157 3.65 -10.90 12.14
C ALA A 157 4.92 -11.00 11.27
N LEU A 158 6.10 -11.03 11.88
CA LEU A 158 7.38 -11.22 11.19
C LEU A 158 7.52 -12.61 10.57
N ARG A 159 7.07 -13.67 11.24
CA ARG A 159 7.03 -15.02 10.65
C ARG A 159 6.14 -15.06 9.40
N SER A 160 4.93 -14.51 9.50
CA SER A 160 4.03 -14.40 8.34
C SER A 160 4.62 -13.54 7.22
N THR A 161 5.37 -12.51 7.57
CA THR A 161 6.04 -11.64 6.60
C THR A 161 7.16 -12.38 5.88
N TYR A 162 7.97 -13.14 6.63
CA TYR A 162 9.10 -13.90 6.09
C TYR A 162 8.66 -14.91 5.03
N ASP A 163 7.57 -15.64 5.27
CA ASP A 163 7.05 -16.65 4.34
C ASP A 163 6.75 -16.07 2.95
N LYS A 164 6.36 -14.79 2.88
CA LYS A 164 6.00 -14.14 1.62
C LYS A 164 7.10 -13.26 1.04
N TRP A 165 7.78 -12.47 1.87
CA TRP A 165 8.69 -11.42 1.42
C TRP A 165 10.16 -11.71 1.76
N GLY A 166 10.46 -12.77 2.50
CA GLY A 166 11.78 -13.08 3.03
C GLY A 166 12.18 -12.17 4.19
N PRO A 167 13.47 -12.15 4.58
CA PRO A 167 13.93 -11.37 5.71
C PRO A 167 13.89 -9.86 5.44
N VAL A 168 13.45 -9.10 6.44
CA VAL A 168 13.18 -7.65 6.35
C VAL A 168 14.06 -6.86 7.31
N SER A 169 14.24 -5.56 7.04
CA SER A 169 14.78 -4.64 8.04
C SER A 169 13.66 -4.18 8.96
N VAL A 170 13.89 -4.25 10.26
CA VAL A 170 12.94 -3.74 11.26
C VAL A 170 13.35 -2.33 11.65
N ILE A 171 12.42 -1.39 11.50
CA ILE A 171 12.51 -0.08 12.15
C ILE A 171 11.66 -0.16 13.40
N HIS A 172 12.33 -0.21 14.55
CA HIS A 172 11.73 -0.44 15.85
C HIS A 172 11.66 0.87 16.64
N PHE A 173 10.47 1.45 16.77
CA PHE A 173 10.25 2.63 17.60
C PHE A 173 9.85 2.18 18.99
N ASP A 174 10.72 2.39 19.97
CA ASP A 174 10.56 1.86 21.33
C ASP A 174 11.48 2.63 22.30
N SER A 175 11.14 2.63 23.59
CA SER A 175 12.04 3.00 24.67
C SER A 175 13.02 1.87 25.07
N HIS A 176 12.70 0.61 24.76
CA HIS A 176 13.41 -0.63 25.05
C HIS A 176 14.06 -1.29 23.82
N LEU A 177 15.01 -2.20 24.06
CA LEU A 177 15.73 -2.88 22.97
C LEU A 177 14.98 -4.10 22.43
N ASP A 178 14.23 -4.79 23.28
CA ASP A 178 13.47 -6.03 23.02
C ASP A 178 14.22 -7.17 22.31
N THR A 179 15.55 -7.07 22.33
CA THR A 179 16.50 -8.09 21.90
C THR A 179 17.04 -8.87 23.10
N TRP A 180 16.43 -8.80 24.29
CA TRP A 180 16.97 -9.47 25.48
C TRP A 180 17.21 -10.96 25.22
N ASP A 181 18.34 -11.45 25.72
CA ASP A 181 18.64 -12.88 25.72
C ASP A 181 17.58 -13.62 26.56
N PRO A 182 16.84 -14.59 26.00
CA PRO A 182 15.85 -15.36 26.74
C PRO A 182 16.43 -16.03 27.99
N GLU A 183 17.70 -16.43 28.01
CA GLU A 183 18.32 -17.00 29.21
C GLU A 183 18.37 -16.00 30.38
N VAL A 184 18.35 -14.71 30.07
CA VAL A 184 18.44 -13.60 31.04
C VAL A 184 17.06 -13.06 31.39
N LEU A 185 16.15 -12.99 30.42
CA LEU A 185 14.79 -12.49 30.60
C LEU A 185 13.77 -13.62 30.41
N GLY A 186 13.28 -14.16 31.52
CA GLY A 186 12.16 -15.12 31.57
C GLY A 186 12.53 -16.58 31.27
N GLY A 187 13.46 -16.87 30.35
CA GLY A 187 13.83 -18.23 29.95
C GLY A 187 14.50 -19.06 31.05
N GLY A 188 15.15 -18.42 32.02
CA GLY A 188 15.63 -19.05 33.25
C GLY A 188 14.52 -19.55 34.19
N ILE A 189 13.26 -19.11 33.97
CA ILE A 189 12.08 -19.57 34.72
C ILE A 189 11.44 -20.76 34.00
N SER A 190 11.20 -20.62 32.69
CA SER A 190 10.70 -21.71 31.83
C SER A 190 10.92 -21.37 30.36
N HIS A 191 10.92 -22.38 29.49
CA HIS A 191 10.94 -22.17 28.03
C HIS A 191 9.81 -21.25 27.56
N TYR A 192 8.61 -21.38 28.14
CA TYR A 192 7.46 -20.54 27.79
C TYR A 192 7.69 -19.07 28.14
N ALA A 193 8.25 -18.79 29.33
CA ALA A 193 8.56 -17.44 29.77
C ALA A 193 9.73 -16.79 29.02
N GLY A 194 10.54 -17.59 28.30
CA GLY A 194 11.59 -17.08 27.42
C GLY A 194 11.07 -16.38 26.16
N VAL A 195 9.80 -16.60 25.79
CA VAL A 195 9.11 -15.88 24.72
C VAL A 195 8.23 -14.81 25.34
N ASN A 196 8.69 -13.57 25.35
CA ASN A 196 8.00 -12.46 25.98
C ASN A 196 8.24 -11.16 25.20
N HIS A 197 7.58 -10.09 25.61
CA HIS A 197 7.61 -8.82 24.89
C HIS A 197 9.01 -8.19 24.85
N GLY A 198 9.94 -8.54 25.77
CA GLY A 198 11.31 -8.06 25.74
C GLY A 198 12.31 -8.98 25.00
N THR A 199 11.91 -10.15 24.52
CA THR A 199 12.84 -11.12 23.89
C THR A 199 12.52 -11.42 22.43
N PHE A 200 11.42 -10.90 21.90
CA PHE A 200 10.90 -11.34 20.61
C PHE A 200 11.84 -11.01 19.44
N LEU A 201 12.58 -9.89 19.47
CA LEU A 201 13.54 -9.55 18.42
C LEU A 201 14.81 -10.40 18.48
N HIS A 202 15.18 -10.87 19.67
CA HIS A 202 16.22 -11.90 19.80
C HIS A 202 15.77 -13.16 19.07
N ILE A 203 14.56 -13.63 19.34
CA ILE A 203 14.01 -14.84 18.72
C ILE A 203 13.86 -14.64 17.20
N ALA A 204 13.39 -13.47 16.75
CA ALA A 204 13.28 -13.15 15.33
C ALA A 204 14.64 -13.18 14.61
N HIS A 205 15.71 -12.76 15.29
CA HIS A 205 17.08 -12.89 14.79
C HIS A 205 17.52 -14.36 14.69
N GLU A 206 17.33 -15.15 15.75
CA GLU A 206 17.71 -16.57 15.76
C GLU A 206 16.94 -17.39 14.70
N GLU A 207 15.71 -16.97 14.39
CA GLU A 207 14.88 -17.55 13.32
C GLU A 207 15.22 -17.02 11.91
N GLY A 208 16.12 -16.05 11.79
CA GLY A 208 16.52 -15.47 10.50
C GLY A 208 15.45 -14.60 9.83
N LEU A 209 14.47 -14.09 10.59
CA LEU A 209 13.36 -13.30 10.07
C LEU A 209 13.76 -11.86 9.72
N ILE A 210 14.83 -11.37 10.35
CA ILE A 210 15.24 -9.96 10.28
C ILE A 210 16.67 -9.81 9.75
N ARG A 211 16.97 -8.64 9.18
CA ARG A 211 18.27 -8.30 8.61
C ARG A 211 19.15 -7.53 9.59
N ASN A 212 20.45 -7.57 9.35
CA ASN A 212 21.46 -6.75 10.05
C ASN A 212 21.46 -5.26 9.67
N THR A 213 20.42 -4.83 8.95
CA THR A 213 20.12 -3.45 8.57
C THR A 213 18.97 -2.88 9.40
N SER A 214 18.61 -3.57 10.50
CA SER A 214 17.57 -3.13 11.43
C SER A 214 18.11 -2.08 12.40
N LEU A 215 17.20 -1.32 13.03
CA LEU A 215 17.55 -0.33 14.03
C LEU A 215 16.40 -0.01 15.00
N HIS A 216 16.80 0.48 16.16
CA HIS A 216 15.95 1.00 17.21
C HIS A 216 15.94 2.53 17.18
N VAL A 217 14.79 3.14 17.47
CA VAL A 217 14.58 4.58 17.48
C VAL A 217 13.81 4.99 18.73
N GLY A 218 14.43 5.82 19.58
CA GLY A 218 13.80 6.32 20.82
C GLY A 218 14.30 5.64 22.10
N ILE A 219 15.33 4.80 21.99
CA ILE A 219 15.89 4.04 23.12
C ILE A 219 16.33 4.97 24.25
N ARG A 220 15.91 4.62 25.46
CA ARG A 220 16.31 5.31 26.70
C ARG A 220 16.25 4.44 27.94
N ALA A 221 15.56 3.30 27.90
CA ALA A 221 15.47 2.38 29.03
C ALA A 221 16.87 1.88 29.46
N PRO A 222 17.08 1.66 30.77
CA PRO A 222 18.34 1.15 31.27
C PRO A 222 18.57 -0.31 30.87
N VAL A 223 19.77 -0.62 30.39
CA VAL A 223 20.24 -2.01 30.24
C VAL A 223 20.83 -2.53 31.55
N MET A 224 20.65 -3.83 31.83
CA MET A 224 21.05 -4.45 33.11
C MET A 224 22.51 -4.89 33.09
N ARG A 225 22.94 -5.51 31.99
CA ARG A 225 24.32 -5.93 31.74
C ARG A 225 24.87 -5.10 30.59
N ARG A 226 25.29 -3.87 30.86
CA ARG A 226 25.79 -2.90 29.84
C ARG A 226 26.61 -3.50 28.69
N LYS A 227 27.58 -4.37 28.97
CA LYS A 227 28.40 -5.01 27.92
C LYS A 227 27.75 -6.25 27.30
N GLY A 228 26.93 -6.97 28.04
CA GLY A 228 26.25 -8.17 27.56
C GLY A 228 25.11 -7.81 26.61
N ASP A 229 24.21 -6.95 27.08
CA ASP A 229 22.96 -6.63 26.38
C ASP A 229 23.25 -5.85 25.09
N ILE A 230 24.15 -4.86 25.14
CA ILE A 230 24.56 -4.11 23.93
C ILE A 230 25.28 -5.00 22.91
N ARG A 231 26.12 -5.96 23.34
CA ARG A 231 26.77 -6.89 22.39
C ARG A 231 25.77 -7.82 21.75
N ASN A 232 24.79 -8.27 22.52
CA ASN A 232 23.72 -9.11 22.02
C ASN A 232 22.82 -8.34 21.03
N ASP A 233 22.47 -7.08 21.32
CA ASP A 233 21.70 -6.23 20.41
C ASP A 233 22.40 -6.00 19.05
N ILE A 234 23.71 -5.70 19.10
CA ILE A 234 24.55 -5.58 17.89
C ILE A 234 24.58 -6.92 17.13
N ARG A 235 24.70 -8.04 17.84
CA ARG A 235 24.66 -9.39 17.24
C ARG A 235 23.33 -9.64 16.54
N CYS A 236 22.22 -9.24 17.16
CA CYS A 236 20.88 -9.33 16.59
C CYS A 236 20.68 -8.46 15.34
N GLY A 237 21.63 -7.56 15.04
CA GLY A 237 21.67 -6.79 13.81
C GLY A 237 21.14 -5.36 13.95
N PHE A 238 20.98 -4.87 15.17
CA PHE A 238 20.42 -3.55 15.45
C PHE A 238 21.47 -2.47 15.64
N GLU A 239 21.12 -1.28 15.17
CA GLU A 239 21.74 -0.01 15.53
C GLU A 239 20.79 0.78 16.44
N ILE A 240 21.31 1.67 17.29
CA ILE A 240 20.49 2.39 18.28
C ILE A 240 20.54 3.90 18.00
N ILE A 241 19.36 4.49 17.78
CA ILE A 241 19.12 5.93 17.87
C ILE A 241 18.42 6.19 19.20
N LYS A 242 19.04 6.98 20.08
CA LYS A 242 18.49 7.28 21.41
C LYS A 242 17.47 8.40 21.33
N ALA A 243 16.55 8.45 22.28
CA ALA A 243 15.56 9.54 22.34
C ALA A 243 16.22 10.94 22.33
N ARG A 244 17.31 11.12 23.08
CA ARG A 244 18.02 12.42 23.17
C ARG A 244 18.92 12.74 21.98
N ASP A 245 19.10 11.82 21.02
CA ASP A 245 19.79 12.17 19.78
C ASP A 245 18.97 13.19 18.97
N LEU A 246 17.64 13.23 19.17
CA LEU A 246 16.74 14.22 18.59
C LEU A 246 17.19 15.67 18.89
N ASP A 247 17.63 15.95 20.11
CA ASP A 247 18.10 17.29 20.52
C ASP A 247 19.34 17.73 19.73
N ARG A 248 20.10 16.76 19.19
CA ARG A 248 21.40 16.98 18.59
C ARG A 248 21.35 17.00 17.06
N VAL A 249 20.56 16.10 16.46
CA VAL A 249 20.48 15.93 15.00
C VAL A 249 19.14 16.38 14.41
N GLY A 250 18.13 16.61 15.25
CA GLY A 250 16.77 16.94 14.83
C GLY A 250 16.06 15.78 14.11
N ILE A 251 14.81 16.04 13.72
CA ILE A 251 13.95 15.07 13.01
C ILE A 251 14.62 14.58 11.72
N ASN A 252 15.12 15.50 10.89
CA ASN A 252 15.75 15.17 9.61
C ASN A 252 16.99 14.28 9.80
N GLY A 253 17.81 14.54 10.81
CA GLY A 253 19.00 13.73 11.08
C GLY A 253 18.65 12.33 11.58
N ILE A 254 17.53 12.15 12.29
CA ILE A 254 17.01 10.81 12.63
C ILE A 254 16.54 10.10 11.36
N VAL A 255 15.75 10.78 10.52
CA VAL A 255 15.23 10.23 9.25
C VAL A 255 16.35 9.79 8.32
N GLU A 256 17.40 10.60 8.17
CA GLU A 256 18.58 10.26 7.37
C GLU A 256 19.30 9.02 7.89
N GLN A 257 19.48 8.90 9.21
CA GLN A 257 20.06 7.71 9.82
C GLN A 257 19.21 6.47 9.58
N ILE A 258 17.89 6.57 9.74
CA ILE A 258 16.95 5.48 9.44
C ILE A 258 17.09 5.04 7.98
N LYS A 259 16.93 5.97 7.02
CA LYS A 259 16.99 5.66 5.58
C LYS A 259 18.35 5.10 5.16
N SER A 260 19.45 5.67 5.69
CA SER A 260 20.80 5.17 5.40
C SER A 260 21.03 3.76 5.94
N ARG A 261 20.45 3.42 7.09
CA ARG A 261 20.62 2.11 7.73
C ARG A 261 19.84 1.01 7.01
N VAL A 262 18.58 1.28 6.64
CA VAL A 262 17.73 0.30 5.95
C VAL A 262 18.03 0.20 4.46
N GLY A 263 18.52 1.26 3.82
CA GLY A 263 18.78 1.30 2.38
C GLY A 263 17.55 0.88 1.56
N ASP A 264 17.76 0.06 0.54
CA ASP A 264 16.69 -0.44 -0.36
C ASP A 264 16.03 -1.74 0.13
N SER A 265 16.28 -2.14 1.38
CA SER A 265 15.69 -3.36 1.93
C SER A 265 14.19 -3.21 2.17
N LYS A 266 13.43 -4.31 2.06
CA LYS A 266 12.03 -4.35 2.50
C LYS A 266 11.95 -4.05 3.99
N VAL A 267 11.01 -3.20 4.38
CA VAL A 267 10.92 -2.67 5.75
C VAL A 267 9.65 -3.17 6.45
N TYR A 268 9.81 -3.61 7.70
CA TYR A 268 8.71 -3.75 8.65
C TYR A 268 8.87 -2.67 9.74
N ILE A 269 7.83 -1.88 9.99
CA ILE A 269 7.87 -0.81 11.00
C ILE A 269 7.04 -1.24 12.20
N SER A 270 7.68 -1.35 13.36
CA SER A 270 7.00 -1.69 14.61
C SER A 270 7.09 -0.49 15.55
N VAL A 271 5.94 -0.04 16.05
CA VAL A 271 5.85 1.11 16.95
C VAL A 271 5.27 0.68 18.29
N ASP A 272 6.13 0.55 19.29
CA ASP A 272 5.72 0.57 20.69
C ASP A 272 5.29 2.00 21.03
N ILE A 273 4.07 2.16 21.54
CA ILE A 273 3.57 3.48 21.93
C ILE A 273 4.38 4.11 23.07
N ASP A 274 5.12 3.31 23.85
CA ASP A 274 6.00 3.75 24.91
C ASP A 274 7.28 4.43 24.41
N VAL A 275 7.54 4.46 23.10
CA VAL A 275 8.52 5.37 22.50
C VAL A 275 8.21 6.83 22.84
N LEU A 276 6.92 7.16 23.01
CA LEU A 276 6.45 8.47 23.42
C LEU A 276 6.69 8.70 24.91
N ASP A 277 6.89 9.96 25.29
CA ASP A 277 6.93 10.33 26.70
C ASP A 277 5.59 10.01 27.39
N PRO A 278 5.57 9.58 28.67
CA PRO A 278 4.34 9.29 29.41
C PRO A 278 3.38 10.48 29.50
N ALA A 279 3.82 11.71 29.24
CA ALA A 279 2.93 12.87 29.08
C ALA A 279 1.99 12.74 27.86
N TYR A 280 2.36 11.96 26.85
CA TYR A 280 1.62 11.74 25.61
C TYR A 280 1.10 10.30 25.47
N ALA A 281 1.78 9.33 26.06
CA ALA A 281 1.36 7.93 26.11
C ALA A 281 1.40 7.37 27.54
N PRO A 282 0.58 7.88 28.47
CA PRO A 282 0.55 7.37 29.85
C PRO A 282 0.07 5.90 29.93
N ALA A 283 -0.66 5.43 28.93
CA ALA A 283 -1.37 4.17 28.95
C ALA A 283 -0.59 3.03 28.27
N THR A 284 0.56 2.68 28.84
CA THR A 284 1.42 1.57 28.40
C THR A 284 2.01 0.81 29.60
N GLY A 285 2.44 -0.43 29.39
CA GLY A 285 2.94 -1.33 30.43
C GLY A 285 4.25 -0.85 31.07
N THR A 286 5.19 -0.37 30.27
CA THR A 286 6.60 -0.12 30.64
C THR A 286 7.05 1.32 30.39
N ALA A 287 6.15 2.28 30.65
CA ALA A 287 6.40 3.72 30.43
C ALA A 287 7.75 4.25 30.99
N GLU A 288 8.58 4.83 30.11
CA GLU A 288 9.87 5.44 30.45
C GLU A 288 9.87 6.97 30.21
N PRO A 289 10.18 7.84 31.18
CA PRO A 289 10.23 9.29 30.97
C PRO A 289 11.34 9.77 30.03
N GLY A 290 11.14 10.90 29.35
CA GLY A 290 12.09 11.52 28.42
C GLY A 290 12.02 10.97 27.00
N GLY A 291 10.82 10.56 26.57
CA GLY A 291 10.53 10.07 25.22
C GLY A 291 10.19 11.18 24.23
N PHE A 292 9.77 10.79 23.03
CA PHE A 292 9.32 11.76 22.02
C PHE A 292 7.95 12.35 22.38
N THR A 293 7.70 13.55 21.89
CA THR A 293 6.33 14.07 21.77
C THR A 293 5.60 13.37 20.62
N THR A 294 4.27 13.30 20.67
CA THR A 294 3.48 12.72 19.55
C THR A 294 3.79 13.41 18.23
N ARG A 295 3.99 14.75 18.24
CA ARG A 295 4.31 15.52 17.04
C ARG A 295 5.64 15.10 16.41
N GLU A 296 6.66 14.84 17.23
CA GLU A 296 7.97 14.43 16.73
C GLU A 296 7.92 13.04 16.11
N LEU A 297 7.26 12.08 16.76
CA LEU A 297 7.09 10.74 16.20
C LEU A 297 6.36 10.77 14.85
N LEU A 298 5.22 11.48 14.77
CA LEU A 298 4.46 11.58 13.51
C LEU A 298 5.28 12.27 12.40
N SER A 299 6.05 13.32 12.75
CA SER A 299 6.93 13.99 11.78
C SER A 299 8.05 13.08 11.27
N ILE A 300 8.60 12.23 12.14
CA ILE A 300 9.59 11.23 11.73
C ILE A 300 8.94 10.21 10.79
N LEU A 301 7.80 9.63 11.19
CA LEU A 301 7.09 8.63 10.39
C LEU A 301 6.71 9.16 9.00
N ASP A 302 6.08 10.34 8.89
CA ASP A 302 5.69 10.91 7.59
C ASP A 302 6.93 11.19 6.69
N ALA A 303 8.08 11.51 7.28
CA ALA A 303 9.33 11.72 6.55
C ALA A 303 10.01 10.44 6.07
N LEU A 304 9.53 9.26 6.50
CA LEU A 304 9.97 7.95 6.00
C LEU A 304 9.36 7.56 4.64
N HIS A 305 8.63 8.46 3.98
CA HIS A 305 8.13 8.26 2.62
C HIS A 305 9.21 7.73 1.66
N GLY A 306 8.78 6.88 0.72
CA GLY A 306 9.63 6.20 -0.25
C GLY A 306 10.30 4.92 0.23
N LEU A 307 10.15 4.54 1.51
CA LEU A 307 10.61 3.23 1.98
C LEU A 307 9.64 2.12 1.54
N PRO A 308 10.16 0.93 1.16
CA PRO A 308 9.32 -0.22 0.77
C PRO A 308 8.72 -0.92 2.01
N VAL A 309 7.72 -0.29 2.62
CA VAL A 309 7.02 -0.81 3.81
C VAL A 309 6.09 -1.97 3.44
N ILE A 310 6.41 -3.18 3.91
CA ILE A 310 5.65 -4.41 3.62
C ILE A 310 4.66 -4.79 4.72
N GLY A 311 4.72 -4.12 5.87
CA GLY A 311 3.89 -4.40 7.03
C GLY A 311 4.29 -3.50 8.20
N ALA A 312 3.36 -3.32 9.14
CA ALA A 312 3.62 -2.54 10.33
C ALA A 312 2.73 -2.95 11.52
N ASP A 313 3.07 -2.48 12.72
CA ASP A 313 2.23 -2.60 13.89
C ASP A 313 2.32 -1.40 14.84
N VAL A 314 1.28 -1.24 15.67
CA VAL A 314 1.24 -0.31 16.81
C VAL A 314 0.86 -1.12 18.05
N VAL A 315 1.79 -1.27 18.99
CA VAL A 315 1.69 -2.21 20.12
C VAL A 315 1.73 -1.50 21.49
N GLU A 316 1.55 -2.27 22.55
CA GLU A 316 1.67 -1.87 23.97
C GLU A 316 0.70 -0.76 24.44
N VAL A 317 -0.31 -0.45 23.61
CA VAL A 317 -1.44 0.40 24.01
C VAL A 317 -2.27 -0.36 25.03
N ALA A 318 -2.31 0.16 26.27
CA ALA A 318 -3.05 -0.42 27.39
C ALA A 318 -4.12 0.57 27.89
N PRO A 319 -5.30 0.65 27.26
CA PRO A 319 -6.33 1.67 27.55
C PRO A 319 -6.79 1.73 29.01
N ILE A 320 -6.60 0.66 29.78
CA ILE A 320 -6.93 0.60 31.21
C ILE A 320 -6.12 1.61 32.05
N TYR A 321 -4.97 2.04 31.54
CA TYR A 321 -4.12 3.06 32.16
C TYR A 321 -4.32 4.45 31.53
N ASP A 322 -5.23 4.58 30.57
CA ASP A 322 -5.53 5.87 29.95
C ASP A 322 -6.50 6.66 30.82
N THR A 323 -6.52 7.97 30.60
CA THR A 323 -7.51 8.85 31.22
C THR A 323 -8.79 8.88 30.39
N ALA A 324 -9.84 9.52 30.90
CA ALA A 324 -11.05 9.79 30.12
C ALA A 324 -10.79 10.63 28.85
N ALA A 325 -9.60 11.25 28.74
CA ALA A 325 -9.20 12.00 27.55
C ALA A 325 -8.65 11.10 26.42
N GLU A 326 -8.46 9.79 26.64
CA GLU A 326 -8.07 8.83 25.60
C GLU A 326 -6.74 9.22 24.90
N THR A 327 -5.79 9.80 25.64
CA THR A 327 -4.62 10.45 25.05
C THR A 327 -3.73 9.45 24.31
N THR A 328 -3.54 8.26 24.89
CA THR A 328 -2.67 7.23 24.31
C THR A 328 -3.34 6.58 23.12
N THR A 329 -4.64 6.28 23.21
CA THR A 329 -5.37 5.63 22.11
C THR A 329 -5.54 6.56 20.92
N LEU A 330 -5.66 7.88 21.13
CA LEU A 330 -5.64 8.87 20.06
C LEU A 330 -4.26 8.95 19.39
N ALA A 331 -3.19 9.02 20.17
CA ALA A 331 -1.84 9.02 19.63
C ALA A 331 -1.56 7.75 18.80
N ALA A 332 -1.93 6.58 19.32
CA ALA A 332 -1.77 5.30 18.62
C ALA A 332 -2.60 5.21 17.33
N ALA A 333 -3.80 5.79 17.30
CA ALA A 333 -4.61 5.85 16.08
C ALA A 333 -3.97 6.71 14.99
N GLU A 334 -3.38 7.86 15.36
CA GLU A 334 -2.63 8.71 14.41
C GLU A 334 -1.34 8.03 13.92
N VAL A 335 -0.62 7.33 14.81
CA VAL A 335 0.55 6.52 14.41
C VAL A 335 0.14 5.47 13.39
N ALA A 336 -0.94 4.71 13.64
CA ALA A 336 -1.47 3.74 12.70
C ALA A 336 -1.86 4.38 11.36
N HIS A 337 -2.39 5.61 11.36
CA HIS A 337 -2.70 6.36 10.15
C HIS A 337 -1.44 6.78 9.37
N SER A 338 -0.38 7.26 10.02
CA SER A 338 0.91 7.55 9.37
C SER A 338 1.55 6.28 8.80
N LEU A 339 1.44 5.14 9.48
CA LEU A 339 1.91 3.86 8.95
C LEU A 339 1.12 3.43 7.70
N LEU A 340 -0.21 3.62 7.69
CA LEU A 340 -1.02 3.39 6.49
C LEU A 340 -0.58 4.29 5.33
N TYR A 341 -0.29 5.57 5.60
CA TYR A 341 0.24 6.49 4.59
C TYR A 341 1.51 5.93 3.93
N LEU A 342 2.49 5.51 4.73
CA LEU A 342 3.74 4.93 4.21
C LEU A 342 3.51 3.66 3.37
N MET A 343 2.55 2.82 3.78
CA MET A 343 2.17 1.63 3.02
C MET A 343 1.50 2.01 1.70
N VAL A 344 0.60 3.00 1.69
CA VAL A 344 -0.14 3.43 0.48
C VAL A 344 0.74 4.17 -0.52
N GLU A 345 1.62 5.04 -0.06
CA GLU A 345 2.43 5.92 -0.92
C GLU A 345 3.45 5.15 -1.77
N THR A 346 3.99 4.05 -1.24
CA THR A 346 4.96 3.21 -1.97
C THR A 346 4.28 1.89 -2.38
N PRO A 347 3.59 1.83 -3.54
CA PRO A 347 3.11 0.56 -4.08
C PRO A 347 4.31 -0.32 -4.41
N PRO A 348 4.29 -1.63 -4.11
CA PRO A 348 5.30 -2.56 -4.63
C PRO A 348 5.37 -2.39 -6.16
N HIS A 349 6.55 -2.18 -6.73
CA HIS A 349 6.70 -1.90 -8.18
C HIS A 349 6.10 -2.98 -9.11
N ALA A 350 5.83 -4.19 -8.59
CA ALA A 350 5.14 -5.25 -9.33
C ALA A 350 3.60 -5.16 -9.25
N ASP A 351 3.05 -4.43 -8.27
CA ASP A 351 1.61 -4.25 -8.06
C ASP A 351 1.07 -3.04 -8.84
N SER A 352 1.94 -2.21 -9.43
CA SER A 352 1.53 -1.13 -10.34
C SER A 352 0.92 -1.64 -11.64
N SER A 353 0.95 -2.95 -11.92
CA SER A 353 0.29 -3.55 -13.09
C SER A 353 -0.99 -4.31 -12.73
N TYR A 354 -1.54 -4.11 -11.53
CA TYR A 354 -2.78 -4.75 -11.11
C TYR A 354 -3.98 -3.80 -11.26
N PHE A 355 -4.93 -4.19 -12.10
CA PHE A 355 -6.14 -3.44 -12.40
C PHE A 355 -7.36 -4.20 -11.87
N GLY A 356 -8.31 -3.50 -11.23
CA GLY A 356 -9.46 -4.14 -10.58
C GLY A 356 -10.37 -4.84 -11.58
N ALA A 357 -10.77 -6.09 -11.28
CA ALA A 357 -11.54 -6.96 -12.19
C ALA A 357 -12.97 -6.49 -12.56
N ASN A 358 -13.42 -5.33 -12.06
CA ASN A 358 -14.72 -4.72 -12.35
C ASN A 358 -14.65 -3.18 -12.50
N ALA A 359 -13.44 -2.63 -12.67
CA ALA A 359 -13.26 -1.19 -12.89
C ALA A 359 -13.75 -0.80 -14.29
N SER A 360 -14.29 0.41 -14.44
CA SER A 360 -14.66 0.89 -15.78
C SER A 360 -13.38 1.11 -16.61
N LYS A 361 -13.50 1.09 -17.94
CA LYS A 361 -12.36 1.38 -18.83
C LYS A 361 -11.69 2.72 -18.48
N SER A 362 -12.48 3.73 -18.10
CA SER A 362 -11.97 5.03 -17.66
C SER A 362 -11.20 4.98 -16.34
N ASP A 363 -11.65 4.16 -15.38
CA ASP A 363 -10.96 4.02 -14.09
C ASP A 363 -9.60 3.33 -14.28
N ILE A 364 -9.56 2.28 -15.12
CA ILE A 364 -8.33 1.57 -15.48
C ILE A 364 -7.33 2.53 -16.13
N TYR A 365 -7.76 3.34 -17.09
CA TYR A 365 -6.86 4.32 -17.70
C TYR A 365 -6.43 5.44 -16.76
N THR A 366 -7.30 5.88 -15.85
CA THR A 366 -6.92 6.86 -14.82
C THR A 366 -5.79 6.29 -13.96
N GLN A 367 -5.92 5.02 -13.55
CA GLN A 367 -4.89 4.30 -12.83
C GLN A 367 -3.59 4.15 -13.66
N VAL A 368 -3.68 3.84 -14.96
CA VAL A 368 -2.52 3.80 -15.87
C VAL A 368 -1.79 5.14 -15.87
N LEU A 369 -2.50 6.27 -15.97
CA LEU A 369 -1.88 7.59 -15.99
C LEU A 369 -1.19 7.93 -14.66
N GLU A 370 -1.85 7.67 -13.53
CA GLU A 370 -1.29 7.91 -12.20
C GLU A 370 -0.03 7.06 -11.95
N GLN A 371 -0.09 5.78 -12.34
CA GLN A 371 1.04 4.85 -12.20
C GLN A 371 2.17 5.21 -13.17
N ALA A 372 1.86 5.55 -14.42
CA ALA A 372 2.86 6.04 -15.37
C ALA A 372 3.54 7.30 -14.84
N GLN A 373 2.78 8.26 -14.29
CA GLN A 373 3.33 9.48 -13.72
C GLN A 373 4.28 9.20 -12.55
N GLY A 374 3.93 8.27 -11.66
CA GLY A 374 4.81 7.81 -10.60
C GLY A 374 6.08 7.11 -11.12
N LEU A 375 5.94 6.26 -12.14
CA LEU A 375 7.05 5.53 -12.76
C LEU A 375 8.05 6.45 -13.46
N VAL A 376 7.58 7.55 -14.07
CA VAL A 376 8.43 8.51 -14.76
C VAL A 376 8.94 9.64 -13.85
N TYR A 377 8.46 9.73 -12.61
CA TYR A 377 8.83 10.81 -11.70
C TYR A 377 10.34 10.81 -11.41
N GLY A 378 11.01 11.95 -11.66
CA GLY A 378 12.44 12.10 -11.47
C GLY A 378 13.33 11.32 -12.47
N GLN A 379 12.74 10.63 -13.46
CA GLN A 379 13.45 9.91 -14.52
C GLN A 379 13.21 10.60 -15.86
N ARG A 380 14.29 10.89 -16.61
CA ARG A 380 14.21 11.59 -17.91
C ARG A 380 14.46 10.69 -19.12
N ASN A 381 14.69 9.39 -18.93
CA ASN A 381 15.15 8.51 -20.00
C ASN A 381 13.99 7.67 -20.57
N TRP A 382 13.72 7.80 -21.88
CA TRP A 382 12.77 6.91 -22.55
C TRP A 382 13.32 5.48 -22.73
N ILE A 383 14.65 5.32 -22.86
CA ILE A 383 15.38 4.03 -22.93
C ILE A 383 16.53 3.97 -21.92
N ARG A 384 16.87 2.77 -21.43
CA ARG A 384 17.87 2.51 -20.37
C ARG A 384 19.22 3.21 -20.64
N ASN A 385 19.72 3.95 -19.63
CA ASN A 385 21.10 4.44 -19.52
C ASN A 385 21.88 3.57 -18.51
N PRO A 386 23.23 3.44 -18.57
CA PRO A 386 24.06 2.78 -17.56
C PRO A 386 23.69 3.02 -16.08
N ASN A 387 23.05 4.14 -15.74
CA ASN A 387 22.66 4.50 -14.36
C ASN A 387 21.14 4.58 -14.09
N GLY A 388 20.25 4.04 -14.95
CA GLY A 388 18.79 4.27 -14.76
C GLY A 388 17.83 3.24 -15.36
N ASN A 389 16.54 3.43 -15.06
CA ASN A 389 15.40 2.63 -15.51
C ASN A 389 14.90 3.08 -16.90
N SER A 390 13.99 2.31 -17.51
CA SER A 390 13.45 2.55 -18.87
C SER A 390 11.96 2.91 -18.79
N ASN A 391 11.61 4.18 -19.02
CA ASN A 391 10.22 4.65 -18.96
C ASN A 391 9.32 3.85 -19.92
N PHE A 392 9.78 3.62 -21.16
CA PHE A 392 8.95 2.97 -22.18
C PHE A 392 8.78 1.48 -21.91
N SER A 393 9.76 0.81 -21.30
CA SER A 393 9.61 -0.60 -20.93
C SER A 393 8.56 -0.80 -19.83
N ASN A 394 8.56 0.07 -18.82
CA ASN A 394 7.58 0.00 -17.74
C ASN A 394 6.18 0.35 -18.24
N VAL A 395 6.04 1.39 -19.07
CA VAL A 395 4.74 1.79 -19.60
C VAL A 395 4.18 0.78 -20.60
N ALA A 396 5.03 0.11 -21.41
CA ALA A 396 4.58 -0.99 -22.26
C ALA A 396 4.03 -2.16 -21.41
N SER A 397 4.71 -2.50 -20.31
CA SER A 397 4.21 -3.50 -19.36
C SER A 397 2.91 -3.07 -18.69
N LEU A 398 2.78 -1.78 -18.34
CA LEU A 398 1.60 -1.21 -17.71
C LEU A 398 0.38 -1.30 -18.64
N LEU A 399 0.51 -0.87 -19.90
CA LEU A 399 -0.53 -0.97 -20.91
C LEU A 399 -0.95 -2.43 -21.16
N TRP A 400 0.02 -3.34 -21.29
CA TRP A 400 -0.26 -4.76 -21.50
C TRP A 400 -1.16 -5.35 -20.41
N HIS A 401 -0.85 -5.08 -19.15
CA HIS A 401 -1.65 -5.56 -18.03
C HIS A 401 -2.97 -4.82 -17.87
N ALA A 402 -3.05 -3.53 -18.26
CA ALA A 402 -4.28 -2.74 -18.24
C ALA A 402 -5.31 -3.33 -19.21
N TYR A 403 -4.89 -3.61 -20.44
CA TYR A 403 -5.77 -4.23 -21.43
C TYR A 403 -6.19 -5.64 -21.03
N ALA A 404 -5.26 -6.46 -20.52
CA ALA A 404 -5.59 -7.81 -20.05
C ALA A 404 -6.68 -7.85 -18.96
N ALA A 405 -6.84 -6.77 -18.20
CA ALA A 405 -7.86 -6.65 -17.15
C ALA A 405 -9.22 -6.12 -17.66
N LEU A 406 -9.30 -5.57 -18.88
CA LEU A 406 -10.55 -5.08 -19.45
C LEU A 406 -11.42 -6.24 -19.96
N PRO A 407 -12.75 -6.06 -20.06
CA PRO A 407 -13.60 -7.03 -20.77
C PRO A 407 -13.27 -7.05 -22.27
N SER A 408 -13.64 -8.14 -22.95
CA SER A 408 -13.61 -8.19 -24.42
C SER A 408 -14.48 -7.06 -24.98
N PRO A 409 -14.06 -6.39 -26.07
CA PRO A 409 -12.96 -6.79 -26.96
C PRO A 409 -11.55 -6.33 -26.52
N SER A 410 -11.43 -5.44 -25.53
CA SER A 410 -10.14 -4.84 -25.16
C SER A 410 -9.16 -5.80 -24.46
N SER A 411 -9.63 -6.87 -23.81
CA SER A 411 -8.71 -7.93 -23.30
C SER A 411 -8.06 -8.79 -24.37
N SER A 412 -8.54 -8.71 -25.61
CA SER A 412 -8.00 -9.46 -26.75
C SER A 412 -6.83 -8.74 -27.44
N VAL A 413 -6.25 -7.73 -26.76
CA VAL A 413 -5.00 -7.06 -27.15
C VAL A 413 -3.86 -8.06 -27.23
N ASN A 414 -3.19 -8.12 -28.38
CA ASN A 414 -2.08 -9.04 -28.66
C ASN A 414 -0.74 -8.33 -28.81
N TRP A 415 -0.74 -7.00 -28.92
CA TRP A 415 0.48 -6.21 -28.99
C TRP A 415 0.25 -4.83 -28.38
N ALA A 416 1.18 -4.37 -27.54
CA ALA A 416 1.17 -3.03 -26.97
C ALA A 416 2.60 -2.54 -26.77
N GLY A 417 2.94 -1.38 -27.30
CA GLY A 417 4.30 -0.88 -27.20
C GLY A 417 4.54 0.42 -27.95
N PHE A 418 5.79 0.62 -28.32
CA PHE A 418 6.26 1.87 -28.88
C PHE A 418 7.09 1.65 -30.15
N TYR A 419 6.99 2.58 -31.07
CA TYR A 419 8.02 2.81 -32.08
C TYR A 419 8.58 4.22 -31.96
N ILE A 420 9.89 4.36 -32.10
CA ILE A 420 10.60 5.61 -31.87
C ILE A 420 11.25 6.07 -33.17
N ARG A 421 11.23 7.37 -33.45
CA ARG A 421 11.87 7.91 -34.64
C ARG A 421 13.37 7.63 -34.60
N GLN A 422 13.90 7.13 -35.71
CA GLN A 422 15.27 6.62 -35.81
C GLN A 422 16.32 7.58 -35.24
N ASP A 423 16.22 8.88 -35.54
CA ASP A 423 17.14 9.93 -35.10
C ASP A 423 17.16 10.17 -33.59
N LYS A 424 16.21 9.59 -32.85
CA LYS A 424 16.11 9.67 -31.39
C LYS A 424 16.89 8.56 -30.70
N PHE A 425 17.27 7.50 -31.41
CA PHE A 425 18.09 6.45 -30.80
C PHE A 425 19.53 6.92 -30.56
N PRO A 426 20.12 6.55 -29.41
CA PRO A 426 21.55 6.79 -29.16
C PRO A 426 22.41 6.16 -30.26
N ASN A 427 23.31 6.95 -30.86
CA ASN A 427 24.20 6.54 -31.96
C ASN A 427 23.53 6.27 -33.31
N ALA A 428 22.30 6.73 -33.53
CA ALA A 428 21.68 6.67 -34.85
C ALA A 428 22.53 7.42 -35.89
N GLN A 429 22.89 6.74 -36.98
CA GLN A 429 23.56 7.37 -38.11
C GLN A 429 22.52 8.04 -39.02
N PRO A 430 22.81 9.23 -39.57
CA PRO A 430 21.91 9.87 -40.53
C PRO A 430 21.73 8.96 -41.75
N THR A 431 20.48 8.65 -42.08
CA THR A 431 20.10 7.85 -43.24
C THR A 431 19.82 8.73 -44.45
N ASP A 432 20.17 8.23 -45.65
CA ASP A 432 19.95 8.91 -46.95
C ASP A 432 18.49 8.81 -47.45
N THR A 433 17.54 8.56 -46.53
CA THR A 433 16.12 8.38 -46.86
C THR A 433 15.37 9.72 -46.81
N GLN A 434 14.62 10.06 -47.87
CA GLN A 434 13.82 11.29 -47.96
C GLN A 434 12.70 11.42 -46.91
N LYS A 435 12.29 10.32 -46.25
CA LYS A 435 11.26 10.32 -45.21
C LYS A 435 11.80 9.69 -43.91
N PRO A 436 11.40 10.21 -42.72
CA PRO A 436 11.79 9.61 -41.45
C PRO A 436 11.32 8.16 -41.30
N VAL A 437 12.05 7.41 -40.49
CA VAL A 437 11.78 6.00 -40.17
C VAL A 437 11.53 5.87 -38.68
N LEU A 438 10.58 5.03 -38.32
CA LEU A 438 10.33 4.56 -36.96
C LEU A 438 11.02 3.21 -36.77
N TRP A 439 11.73 3.07 -35.66
CA TRP A 439 12.36 1.84 -35.21
C TRP A 439 11.63 1.27 -34.00
N LEU A 440 11.62 -0.06 -33.91
CA LEU A 440 10.96 -0.79 -32.83
C LEU A 440 11.52 -0.39 -31.45
N GLY A 441 10.63 0.04 -30.56
CA GLY A 441 10.92 0.34 -29.16
C GLY A 441 10.57 -0.82 -28.22
N PRO A 442 10.54 -0.56 -26.90
CA PRO A 442 10.01 -1.51 -25.93
C PRO A 442 8.54 -1.84 -26.21
N PHE A 443 8.17 -3.12 -26.10
CA PHE A 443 6.80 -3.59 -26.32
C PHE A 443 6.53 -4.88 -25.54
N GLN A 444 5.25 -5.25 -25.46
CA GLN A 444 4.74 -6.54 -25.02
C GLN A 444 3.90 -7.14 -26.14
N GLY A 445 4.12 -8.42 -26.46
CA GLY A 445 3.44 -9.10 -27.55
C GLY A 445 4.37 -10.01 -28.36
N ARG A 446 3.89 -10.43 -29.54
CA ARG A 446 4.69 -11.22 -30.48
C ARG A 446 5.75 -10.38 -31.19
N PRO A 447 6.81 -10.98 -31.77
CA PRO A 447 7.81 -10.26 -32.55
C PRO A 447 7.16 -9.37 -33.63
N ALA A 448 7.56 -8.10 -33.66
CA ALA A 448 6.98 -7.06 -34.50
C ALA A 448 7.92 -6.63 -35.65
N CYS A 449 7.40 -5.79 -36.55
CA CYS A 449 8.19 -5.13 -37.57
C CYS A 449 9.32 -4.31 -36.94
N GLN A 450 10.54 -4.38 -37.48
CA GLN A 450 11.68 -3.65 -36.91
C GLN A 450 11.75 -2.18 -37.36
N GLU A 451 11.25 -1.90 -38.56
CA GLU A 451 11.28 -0.57 -39.17
C GLU A 451 9.95 -0.25 -39.86
N ILE A 452 9.43 0.96 -39.64
CA ILE A 452 8.22 1.47 -40.27
C ILE A 452 8.51 2.85 -40.86
N ARG A 453 8.24 3.04 -42.14
CA ARG A 453 8.43 4.34 -42.80
C ARG A 453 7.22 5.24 -42.56
N PHE A 454 7.46 6.54 -42.41
CA PHE A 454 6.37 7.53 -42.35
C PHE A 454 5.49 7.43 -43.62
N GLY A 455 4.17 7.44 -43.43
CA GLY A 455 3.14 7.25 -44.46
C GLY A 455 2.89 5.80 -44.90
N ARG A 456 3.42 4.81 -44.18
CA ARG A 456 3.22 3.37 -44.49
C ARG A 456 2.52 2.64 -43.35
N GLY A 457 1.47 1.89 -43.66
CA GLY A 457 0.65 1.21 -42.64
C GLY A 457 -0.09 2.21 -41.75
N VAL A 458 -0.74 1.70 -40.70
CA VAL A 458 -1.47 2.53 -39.73
C VAL A 458 -0.46 3.36 -38.91
N CYS A 459 0.53 2.69 -38.31
CA CYS A 459 1.66 3.32 -37.60
C CYS A 459 2.32 4.48 -38.36
N GLY A 460 2.76 4.26 -39.60
CA GLY A 460 3.41 5.29 -40.40
C GLY A 460 2.44 6.42 -40.80
N THR A 461 1.17 6.12 -41.00
CA THR A 461 0.14 7.14 -41.30
C THR A 461 -0.08 8.06 -40.10
N ALA A 462 -0.22 7.51 -38.89
CA ALA A 462 -0.34 8.30 -37.66
C ALA A 462 0.88 9.20 -37.45
N ALA A 463 2.08 8.66 -37.66
CA ALA A 463 3.32 9.41 -37.52
C ALA A 463 3.47 10.56 -38.54
N GLU A 464 3.04 10.35 -39.80
CA GLU A 464 3.09 11.37 -40.86
C GLU A 464 2.03 12.46 -40.66
N LYS A 465 0.80 12.06 -40.29
CA LYS A 465 -0.31 13.00 -40.06
C LYS A 465 -0.20 13.75 -38.74
N ARG A 466 0.54 13.22 -37.76
CA ARG A 466 0.66 13.75 -36.39
C ARG A 466 -0.68 13.75 -35.66
N GLU A 467 -1.53 12.78 -36.00
CA GLU A 467 -2.87 12.60 -35.47
C GLU A 467 -3.04 11.14 -35.06
N THR A 468 -3.84 10.91 -34.01
CA THR A 468 -4.23 9.57 -33.59
C THR A 468 -5.02 8.89 -34.71
N VAL A 469 -4.69 7.63 -34.99
CA VAL A 469 -5.40 6.80 -35.97
C VAL A 469 -6.03 5.63 -35.24
N LEU A 470 -7.36 5.65 -35.17
CA LEU A 470 -8.20 4.59 -34.61
C LEU A 470 -8.79 3.75 -35.76
N VAL A 471 -8.48 2.46 -35.82
CA VAL A 471 -8.91 1.56 -36.90
C VAL A 471 -9.74 0.42 -36.33
N GLY A 472 -11.05 0.45 -36.56
CA GLY A 472 -11.99 -0.58 -36.10
C GLY A 472 -11.85 -1.94 -36.80
N ASP A 473 -11.40 -1.97 -38.06
CA ASP A 473 -10.95 -3.20 -38.73
C ASP A 473 -9.73 -2.94 -39.63
N VAL A 474 -8.54 -3.45 -39.27
CA VAL A 474 -7.30 -3.21 -40.02
C VAL A 474 -7.34 -3.78 -41.43
N LEU A 475 -8.18 -4.80 -41.70
CA LEU A 475 -8.37 -5.35 -43.04
C LEU A 475 -9.07 -4.37 -43.99
N SER A 476 -9.79 -3.38 -43.44
CA SER A 476 -10.44 -2.32 -44.21
C SER A 476 -9.53 -1.12 -44.47
N PHE A 477 -8.36 -1.05 -43.83
CA PHE A 477 -7.46 0.09 -43.92
C PHE A 477 -6.61 0.06 -45.21
N PRO A 478 -6.69 1.10 -46.06
CA PRO A 478 -5.91 1.17 -47.30
C PRO A 478 -4.39 1.16 -47.03
N GLY A 479 -3.68 0.16 -47.55
CA GLY A 479 -2.22 0.07 -47.38
C GLY A 479 -1.77 -0.47 -46.02
N HIS A 480 -2.64 -1.21 -45.33
CA HIS A 480 -2.31 -1.93 -44.10
C HIS A 480 -1.08 -2.85 -44.31
N ILE A 481 -0.15 -2.80 -43.35
CA ILE A 481 1.02 -3.68 -43.27
C ILE A 481 0.81 -4.52 -42.02
N ALA A 482 0.42 -5.79 -42.19
CA ALA A 482 0.20 -6.67 -41.05
C ALA A 482 1.56 -7.04 -40.42
N CYS A 483 1.86 -6.51 -39.24
CA CYS A 483 2.98 -6.98 -38.42
C CYS A 483 2.61 -8.27 -37.66
N ASP A 484 1.35 -8.42 -37.24
CA ASP A 484 0.74 -9.68 -36.80
C ASP A 484 -0.50 -9.98 -37.65
N ALA A 485 -0.54 -11.16 -38.28
CA ALA A 485 -1.67 -11.58 -39.12
C ALA A 485 -2.97 -11.82 -38.32
N SER A 486 -2.89 -11.89 -36.99
CA SER A 486 -4.04 -12.04 -36.12
C SER A 486 -4.67 -10.72 -35.67
N SER A 487 -4.02 -9.57 -35.86
CA SER A 487 -4.58 -8.26 -35.54
C SER A 487 -5.80 -7.95 -36.40
N ARG A 488 -6.86 -7.47 -35.75
CA ARG A 488 -8.13 -7.07 -36.37
C ARG A 488 -8.50 -5.63 -36.09
N SER A 489 -8.06 -5.00 -35.01
CA SER A 489 -8.15 -3.56 -34.81
C SER A 489 -6.84 -3.01 -34.26
N GLU A 490 -6.59 -1.72 -34.47
CA GLU A 490 -5.33 -1.06 -34.10
C GLU A 490 -5.65 0.39 -33.69
N ILE A 491 -4.98 0.88 -32.63
CA ILE A 491 -4.96 2.30 -32.28
C ILE A 491 -3.51 2.77 -32.18
N VAL A 492 -3.19 3.83 -32.91
CA VAL A 492 -1.85 4.43 -32.90
C VAL A 492 -1.93 5.89 -32.49
N VAL A 493 -1.16 6.26 -31.48
CA VAL A 493 -1.11 7.62 -30.93
C VAL A 493 0.30 8.21 -31.06
N PRO A 494 0.49 9.33 -31.78
CA PRO A 494 1.79 9.97 -31.90
C PRO A 494 2.18 10.73 -30.62
N ILE A 495 3.43 10.54 -30.19
CA ILE A 495 4.08 11.32 -29.13
C ILE A 495 4.77 12.51 -29.78
N LEU A 496 4.29 13.72 -29.48
CA LEU A 496 4.71 14.96 -30.14
C LEU A 496 5.60 15.80 -29.22
N VAL A 497 6.76 16.22 -29.73
CA VAL A 497 7.67 17.17 -29.06
C VAL A 497 8.00 18.29 -30.04
N GLY A 498 7.73 19.53 -29.65
CA GLY A 498 7.90 20.68 -30.55
C GLY A 498 7.04 20.61 -31.82
N GLY A 499 5.91 19.90 -31.77
CA GLY A 499 5.01 19.69 -32.92
C GLY A 499 5.46 18.59 -33.89
N GLU A 500 6.54 17.87 -33.60
CA GLU A 500 7.07 16.77 -34.41
C GLU A 500 6.85 15.42 -33.74
N THR A 501 6.50 14.39 -34.51
CA THR A 501 6.41 13.02 -34.01
C THR A 501 7.81 12.49 -33.67
N VAL A 502 8.06 12.20 -32.39
CA VAL A 502 9.31 11.61 -31.90
C VAL A 502 9.19 10.12 -31.59
N ALA A 503 7.98 9.66 -31.29
CA ALA A 503 7.61 8.26 -31.13
C ALA A 503 6.11 8.09 -31.37
N ILE A 504 5.64 6.85 -31.38
CA ILE A 504 4.23 6.48 -31.37
C ILE A 504 3.98 5.43 -30.29
N ILE A 505 2.79 5.49 -29.68
CA ILE A 505 2.19 4.38 -28.94
C ILE A 505 1.39 3.57 -29.95
N ASP A 506 1.58 2.26 -29.97
CA ASP A 506 0.87 1.35 -30.86
C ASP A 506 0.27 0.19 -30.05
N VAL A 507 -0.99 -0.13 -30.34
CA VAL A 507 -1.75 -1.17 -29.66
C VAL A 507 -2.62 -1.92 -30.67
N ASP A 508 -2.40 -3.23 -30.77
CA ASP A 508 -3.15 -4.14 -31.61
C ASP A 508 -4.13 -4.98 -30.79
N CYS A 509 -5.29 -5.29 -31.38
CA CYS A 509 -6.25 -6.24 -30.84
C CYS A 509 -6.68 -7.27 -31.89
N THR A 510 -6.82 -8.53 -31.47
CA THR A 510 -7.25 -9.66 -32.31
C THR A 510 -8.74 -9.65 -32.65
N GLU A 511 -9.52 -8.74 -32.07
CA GLU A 511 -10.94 -8.55 -32.34
C GLU A 511 -11.18 -7.20 -33.07
N PRO A 512 -12.17 -7.11 -33.97
CA PRO A 512 -12.60 -5.83 -34.53
C PRO A 512 -13.17 -4.91 -33.44
N ASN A 513 -13.00 -3.60 -33.61
CA ASN A 513 -13.47 -2.57 -32.67
C ASN A 513 -12.99 -2.82 -31.22
N GLY A 514 -11.73 -3.26 -31.06
CA GLY A 514 -11.08 -3.44 -29.75
C GLY A 514 -10.88 -2.13 -28.98
N PHE A 515 -10.94 -1.01 -29.69
CA PHE A 515 -10.67 0.33 -29.20
C PHE A 515 -11.79 1.31 -29.58
N ASP A 516 -12.00 2.32 -28.74
CA ASP A 516 -13.03 3.35 -28.84
C ASP A 516 -12.46 4.74 -28.48
N GLU A 517 -13.32 5.75 -28.43
CA GLU A 517 -12.92 7.13 -28.12
C GLU A 517 -12.38 7.31 -26.69
N VAL A 518 -12.69 6.39 -25.77
CA VAL A 518 -12.11 6.38 -24.41
C VAL A 518 -10.64 6.01 -24.50
N ASP A 519 -10.29 4.96 -25.24
CA ASP A 519 -8.90 4.57 -25.45
C ASP A 519 -8.10 5.71 -26.09
N GLN A 520 -8.65 6.33 -27.14
CA GLN A 520 -8.03 7.46 -27.82
C GLN A 520 -7.70 8.59 -26.84
N LYS A 521 -8.68 9.04 -26.05
CA LYS A 521 -8.48 10.16 -25.12
C LYS A 521 -7.35 9.89 -24.13
N TYR A 522 -7.36 8.73 -23.48
CA TYR A 522 -6.42 8.42 -22.41
C TYR A 522 -5.02 8.09 -22.93
N LEU A 523 -4.90 7.42 -24.09
CA LEU A 523 -3.61 7.20 -24.74
C LEU A 523 -3.00 8.53 -25.23
N GLU A 524 -3.81 9.49 -25.68
CA GLU A 524 -3.34 10.86 -26.01
C GLU A 524 -2.82 11.59 -24.77
N ASP A 525 -3.48 11.44 -23.62
CA ASP A 525 -2.99 12.01 -22.36
C ASP A 525 -1.71 11.32 -21.87
N LEU A 526 -1.59 10.01 -22.06
CA LEU A 526 -0.36 9.25 -21.79
C LEU A 526 0.78 9.70 -22.72
N ALA A 527 0.49 9.92 -24.00
CA ALA A 527 1.47 10.43 -24.97
C ALA A 527 2.01 11.81 -24.56
N LYS A 528 1.16 12.72 -24.06
CA LYS A 528 1.60 14.03 -23.53
C LYS A 528 2.51 13.86 -22.32
N LEU A 529 2.12 13.01 -21.36
CA LEU A 529 2.94 12.72 -20.17
C LEU A 529 4.35 12.23 -20.57
N LEU A 530 4.43 11.29 -21.51
CA LEU A 530 5.71 10.74 -21.98
C LEU A 530 6.55 11.76 -22.77
N ALA A 531 5.90 12.63 -23.55
CA ALA A 531 6.57 13.71 -24.26
C ALA A 531 7.28 14.68 -23.29
N GLU A 532 6.64 15.02 -22.18
CA GLU A 532 7.17 15.94 -21.16
C GLU A 532 8.20 15.29 -20.23
N ALA A 533 8.01 14.01 -19.94
CA ALA A 533 8.82 13.27 -18.97
C ALA A 533 10.16 12.77 -19.54
N CYS A 534 10.30 12.64 -20.87
CA CYS A 534 11.50 12.08 -21.48
C CYS A 534 12.36 13.14 -22.21
N ASP A 535 13.67 12.92 -22.24
CA ASP A 535 14.63 13.65 -23.06
C ASP A 535 14.79 12.94 -24.41
N TRP A 536 14.52 13.67 -25.51
CA TRP A 536 14.32 13.13 -26.86
C TRP A 536 15.42 13.45 -27.85
#